data_AF-A0A1V5Q4T4-F1
#
_entry.id   AF-A0A1V5Q4T4-F1
#
_cell.length_a   1.000
_cell.length_b   1.000
_cell.length_c   1.000
_cell.angle_alpha   90.00
_cell.angle_beta   90.00
_cell.angle_gamma   90.00
#
_symmetry.space_group_name_H-M   'P 1'
#
loop_
_entity.id
_entity.type
_entity.pdbx_description
1 polymer ?
#
loop_
_entity_poly.entity_id
_entity_poly.type
_entity_poly.pdbx_seq_one_letter_code
_entity_poly.pdbx_strand_id
1 'polypeptide(L)'
;MDNVGLTVEVTRAGIRDLEPLRGLPVTSLYCAGNSIEDLSPLTGMPLVTLNCGGNPIRSLEPLRGMPLDTLLCECAHVRSLEPLSGMPLTMLNCGGCLLEDGLEPLRGMKLTWLGCWGNQLETLEPLKGLPLQALYCDANRITSLEPLRGMPLGTLMCSGNQIDNLEPLTGMPLIILHCGGNQIENLAPLRGMSLTMFSCHANRVRTIEPLVGMPLGSCTCGVNPLRGIGTFIRNPPESFYFDCDTLPTEELEWIYRAWSRDFRFAEHAKNTAILLAIRQGQHDKLREYAAEFGGHHYLFVPRLLTWSEARDFCASVGGHLLTISGREENAFVASLFPRGAWCWIGLTTKNGQHEWVTGEAVVYSTFVDPLRERVDGPKVFSSGSWSYDVWPDARNCFVLEWDD
;
A
#
# COMPACT_ATOMS: atom_id res chain seq x y z
N MET A 1 12.98 41.36 -4.72
CA MET A 1 14.24 40.65 -4.39
C MET A 1 13.81 39.41 -3.69
N ASP A 2 13.95 38.30 -4.39
CA ASP A 2 13.20 37.09 -4.14
C ASP A 2 13.71 36.43 -2.87
N ASN A 3 12.82 36.22 -1.89
CA ASN A 3 13.10 35.35 -0.75
C ASN A 3 13.25 33.94 -1.31
N VAL A 4 14.46 33.61 -1.77
CA VAL A 4 14.88 32.23 -1.94
C VAL A 4 15.00 31.68 -0.52
N GLY A 5 13.86 31.25 0.02
CA GLY A 5 13.78 30.61 1.31
C GLY A 5 14.76 29.45 1.37
N LEU A 6 15.39 29.25 2.52
CA LEU A 6 16.41 28.22 2.67
C LEU A 6 15.73 26.84 2.75
N THR A 7 16.16 25.91 1.89
CA THR A 7 15.82 24.49 2.00
C THR A 7 16.94 23.74 2.70
N VAL A 8 16.59 22.99 3.74
CA VAL A 8 17.51 22.13 4.50
C VAL A 8 17.08 20.67 4.33
N GLU A 9 17.99 19.84 3.85
CA GLU A 9 17.80 18.39 3.67
C GLU A 9 18.80 17.64 4.55
N VAL A 10 18.30 17.01 5.61
CA VAL A 10 19.06 16.27 6.61
C VAL A 10 18.36 14.95 6.97
N THR A 11 17.60 14.38 6.04
CA THR A 11 16.96 13.06 6.21
C THR A 11 18.01 12.01 6.55
N ARG A 12 17.77 11.23 7.61
CA ARG A 12 18.67 10.15 8.10
C ARG A 12 20.11 10.60 8.41
N ALA A 13 20.32 11.85 8.77
CA ALA A 13 21.65 12.37 9.10
C ALA A 13 22.09 12.12 10.56
N GLY A 14 21.29 11.40 11.37
CA GLY A 14 21.59 11.13 12.78
C GLY A 14 21.36 12.34 13.68
N ILE A 15 20.52 13.28 13.24
CA ILE A 15 20.23 14.54 13.95
C ILE A 15 19.35 14.25 15.17
N ARG A 16 19.61 14.99 16.25
CA ARG A 16 18.81 14.98 17.48
C ARG A 16 18.32 16.37 17.88
N ASP A 17 19.07 17.39 17.49
CA ASP A 17 18.87 18.77 17.93
C ASP A 17 18.72 19.69 16.71
N LEU A 18 17.67 20.52 16.74
CA LEU A 18 17.36 21.52 15.72
C LEU A 18 17.76 22.94 16.15
N GLU A 19 18.35 23.12 17.33
CA GLU A 19 18.80 24.42 17.83
C GLU A 19 19.66 25.22 16.83
N PRO A 20 20.58 24.61 16.05
CA PRO A 20 21.35 25.34 15.04
C PRO A 20 20.50 26.00 13.93
N LEU A 21 19.25 25.58 13.75
CA LEU A 21 18.33 26.17 12.78
C LEU A 21 17.56 27.38 13.33
N ARG A 22 17.58 27.60 14.65
CA ARG A 22 16.78 28.64 15.29
C ARG A 22 17.05 30.01 14.66
N GLY A 23 15.98 30.67 14.21
CA GLY A 23 16.03 32.02 13.64
C GLY A 23 16.58 32.10 12.21
N LEU A 24 16.99 30.98 11.60
CA LEU A 24 17.36 30.95 10.19
C LEU A 24 16.10 31.11 9.31
N PRO A 25 16.22 31.72 8.11
CA PRO A 25 15.10 31.89 7.19
C PRO A 25 14.78 30.60 6.41
N VAL A 26 14.66 29.46 7.11
CA VAL A 26 14.32 28.16 6.52
C VAL A 26 12.84 28.15 6.17
N THR A 27 12.54 27.80 4.92
CA THR A 27 11.16 27.65 4.42
C THR A 27 10.78 26.19 4.17
N SER A 28 11.77 25.33 3.95
CA SER A 28 11.57 23.90 3.73
C SER A 28 12.59 23.10 4.53
N LEU A 29 12.12 22.24 5.42
CA LEU A 29 12.96 21.37 6.23
C LEU A 29 12.56 19.90 6.01
N TYR A 30 13.50 19.11 5.53
CA TYR A 30 13.37 17.67 5.39
C TYR A 30 14.35 17.00 6.37
N CYS A 31 13.82 16.48 7.46
CA CYS A 31 14.58 15.88 8.56
C CYS A 31 14.02 14.53 8.98
N ALA A 32 13.40 13.79 8.06
CA ALA A 32 12.78 12.50 8.33
C ALA A 32 13.79 11.44 8.78
N GLY A 33 13.33 10.47 9.57
CA GLY A 33 14.12 9.31 9.98
C GLY A 33 15.36 9.63 10.81
N ASN A 34 15.27 10.65 11.68
CA ASN A 34 16.30 11.05 12.64
C ASN A 34 15.87 10.64 14.07
N SER A 35 16.45 11.26 15.10
CA SER A 35 16.09 11.06 16.51
C SER A 35 15.72 12.39 17.18
N ILE A 36 14.97 13.23 16.45
CA ILE A 36 14.51 14.54 16.92
C ILE A 36 13.28 14.33 17.81
N GLU A 37 13.30 14.91 19.02
CA GLU A 37 12.17 14.89 19.95
C GLU A 37 11.50 16.25 20.10
N ASP A 38 12.28 17.32 19.95
CA ASP A 38 11.85 18.70 20.22
C ASP A 38 11.83 19.55 18.94
N LEU A 39 10.67 20.16 18.68
CA LEU A 39 10.45 21.10 17.58
C LEU A 39 10.49 22.57 18.05
N SER A 40 10.74 22.84 19.33
CA SER A 40 10.80 24.22 19.88
C SER A 40 11.76 25.17 19.15
N PRO A 41 12.89 24.71 18.57
CA PRO A 41 13.74 25.59 17.76
C PRO A 41 13.05 26.14 16.50
N LEU A 42 11.97 25.49 16.04
CA LEU A 42 11.24 25.86 14.83
C LEU A 42 10.16 26.93 15.05
N THR A 43 9.81 27.24 16.29
CA THR A 43 8.70 28.15 16.61
C THR A 43 8.87 29.51 15.94
N GLY A 44 7.84 29.93 15.19
CA GLY A 44 7.79 31.23 14.52
C GLY A 44 8.65 31.34 13.26
N MET A 45 9.33 30.27 12.83
CA MET A 45 10.06 30.25 11.56
C MET A 45 9.11 30.33 10.35
N PRO A 46 9.56 30.83 9.19
CA PRO A 46 8.73 30.96 7.99
C PRO A 46 8.58 29.63 7.23
N LEU A 47 8.51 28.50 7.94
CA LEU A 47 8.39 27.18 7.32
C LEU A 47 7.06 27.04 6.58
N VAL A 48 7.15 26.63 5.32
CA VAL A 48 6.05 26.27 4.43
C VAL A 48 5.96 24.74 4.29
N THR A 49 7.10 24.05 4.30
CA THR A 49 7.19 22.60 4.21
C THR A 49 8.01 22.04 5.36
N LEU A 50 7.45 21.07 6.08
CA LEU A 50 8.17 20.29 7.09
C LEU A 50 7.92 18.80 6.86
N ASN A 51 8.99 18.06 6.60
CA ASN A 51 8.98 16.60 6.71
C ASN A 51 9.82 16.18 7.92
N CYS A 52 9.15 15.76 8.98
CA CYS A 52 9.75 15.25 10.20
C CYS A 52 9.32 13.81 10.53
N GLY A 53 8.77 13.08 9.55
CA GLY A 53 8.30 11.70 9.71
C GLY A 53 9.37 10.76 10.28
N GLY A 54 8.95 9.75 11.04
CA GLY A 54 9.81 8.74 11.67
C GLY A 54 10.72 9.27 12.78
N ASN A 55 10.51 10.48 13.28
CA ASN A 55 11.18 11.00 14.46
C ASN A 55 10.34 10.76 15.72
N PRO A 56 10.95 10.59 16.90
CA PRO A 56 10.25 10.42 18.18
C PRO A 56 9.56 11.68 18.73
N ILE A 57 9.03 12.55 17.87
CA ILE A 57 8.36 13.80 18.22
C ILE A 57 7.05 13.49 18.92
N ARG A 58 6.82 14.13 20.07
CA ARG A 58 5.62 13.93 20.90
C ARG A 58 4.60 15.07 20.81
N SER A 59 5.05 16.26 20.43
CA SER A 59 4.22 17.46 20.42
C SER A 59 4.43 18.28 19.15
N LEU A 60 3.32 18.72 18.56
CA LEU A 60 3.28 19.68 17.46
C LEU A 60 3.03 21.12 17.93
N GLU A 61 2.98 21.37 19.24
CA GLU A 61 2.74 22.71 19.81
C GLU A 61 3.66 23.79 19.21
N PRO A 62 4.98 23.53 19.00
CA PRO A 62 5.87 24.51 18.37
C PRO A 62 5.45 24.96 16.97
N LEU A 63 4.58 24.19 16.29
CA LEU A 63 4.11 24.46 14.93
C LEU A 63 2.84 25.33 14.87
N ARG A 64 2.20 25.59 16.02
CA ARG A 64 0.91 26.29 16.06
C ARG A 64 0.97 27.64 15.34
N GLY A 65 0.02 27.86 14.43
CA GLY A 65 -0.15 29.12 13.71
C GLY A 65 0.96 29.42 12.69
N MET A 66 1.88 28.48 12.43
CA MET A 66 2.89 28.62 11.39
C MET A 66 2.25 28.59 9.98
N PRO A 67 2.90 29.17 8.96
CA PRO A 67 2.37 29.23 7.60
C PRO A 67 2.59 27.92 6.80
N LEU A 68 2.59 26.77 7.49
CA LEU A 68 2.83 25.47 6.85
C LEU A 68 1.70 25.15 5.86
N ASP A 69 2.10 24.81 4.65
CA ASP A 69 1.25 24.26 3.60
C ASP A 69 1.34 22.72 3.57
N THR A 70 2.54 22.18 3.82
CA THR A 70 2.81 20.75 3.80
C THR A 70 3.47 20.30 5.11
N LEU A 71 2.87 19.29 5.76
CA LEU A 71 3.42 18.64 6.95
C LEU A 71 3.40 17.12 6.78
N LEU A 72 4.58 16.49 6.88
CA LEU A 72 4.74 15.04 6.92
C LEU A 72 5.31 14.67 8.30
N CYS A 73 4.50 14.03 9.13
CA CYS A 73 4.83 13.64 10.50
C CYS A 73 4.39 12.20 10.82
N GLU A 74 4.26 11.36 9.79
CA GLU A 74 3.94 9.94 9.92
C GLU A 74 4.98 9.19 10.76
N CYS A 75 4.55 8.11 11.42
CA CYS A 75 5.37 7.31 12.32
C CYS A 75 6.08 8.14 13.41
N ALA A 76 5.54 9.31 13.77
CA ALA A 76 5.95 10.05 14.95
C ALA A 76 5.21 9.54 16.20
N HIS A 77 5.55 10.08 17.37
CA HIS A 77 4.85 9.78 18.63
C HIS A 77 3.81 10.86 18.97
N VAL A 78 3.31 11.57 17.95
CA VAL A 78 2.33 12.64 18.08
C VAL A 78 0.97 12.02 18.37
N ARG A 79 0.38 12.36 19.51
CA ARG A 79 -0.95 11.84 19.90
C ARG A 79 -2.10 12.79 19.61
N SER A 80 -1.82 14.07 19.38
CA SER A 80 -2.81 15.11 19.13
C SER A 80 -2.44 15.95 17.92
N LEU A 81 -3.44 16.24 17.07
CA LEU A 81 -3.34 17.18 15.96
C LEU A 81 -3.89 18.57 16.32
N GLU A 82 -4.31 18.81 17.56
CA GLU A 82 -4.94 20.08 17.96
C GLU A 82 -4.11 21.34 17.59
N PRO A 83 -2.75 21.34 17.70
CA PRO A 83 -1.94 22.47 17.26
C PRO A 83 -2.08 22.83 15.77
N LEU A 84 -2.58 21.90 14.95
CA LEU A 84 -2.78 22.08 13.51
C LEU A 84 -4.12 22.74 13.15
N SER A 85 -5.02 22.89 14.13
CA SER A 85 -6.38 23.40 13.88
C SER A 85 -6.35 24.79 13.23
N GLY A 86 -7.07 24.93 12.11
CA GLY A 86 -7.17 26.18 11.35
C GLY A 86 -5.92 26.59 10.57
N MET A 87 -4.86 25.79 10.58
CA MET A 87 -3.65 26.06 9.77
C MET A 87 -3.93 25.96 8.26
N PRO A 88 -3.13 26.61 7.41
CA PRO A 88 -3.37 26.65 5.96
C PRO A 88 -2.91 25.38 5.21
N LEU A 89 -2.75 24.24 5.91
CA LEU A 89 -2.26 23.00 5.32
C LEU A 89 -3.13 22.55 4.15
N THR A 90 -2.47 22.16 3.06
CA THR A 90 -3.07 21.49 1.91
C THR A 90 -2.67 20.00 1.84
N MET A 91 -1.51 19.64 2.40
CA MET A 91 -1.00 18.28 2.47
C MET A 91 -0.59 17.91 3.89
N LEU A 92 -1.17 16.83 4.41
CA LEU A 92 -0.84 16.28 5.73
C LEU A 92 -0.65 14.77 5.65
N ASN A 93 0.49 14.28 6.14
CA ASN A 93 0.67 12.86 6.47
C ASN A 93 0.88 12.71 7.98
N CYS A 94 -0.05 12.07 8.66
CA CYS A 94 -0.04 11.79 10.09
C CYS A 94 -0.30 10.29 10.37
N GLY A 95 0.02 9.42 9.41
CA GLY A 95 -0.19 7.99 9.54
C GLY A 95 0.69 7.35 10.61
N GLY A 96 0.20 6.29 11.27
CA GLY A 96 0.96 5.51 12.25
C GLY A 96 1.32 6.26 13.54
N CYS A 97 0.55 7.29 13.91
CA CYS A 97 0.81 8.14 15.08
C CYS A 97 -0.03 7.75 16.31
N LEU A 98 -1.05 6.90 16.15
CA LEU A 98 -1.99 6.48 17.20
C LEU A 98 -2.70 7.69 17.85
N LEU A 99 -3.32 8.51 16.99
CA LEU A 99 -3.99 9.76 17.36
C LEU A 99 -5.15 9.53 18.35
N GLU A 100 -5.11 10.22 19.49
CA GLU A 100 -6.13 10.14 20.55
C GLU A 100 -7.36 11.00 20.21
N ASP A 101 -7.17 12.17 19.60
CA ASP A 101 -8.25 13.08 19.19
C ASP A 101 -8.88 12.69 17.84
N GLY A 102 -8.45 11.57 17.25
CA GLY A 102 -8.79 11.18 15.90
C GLY A 102 -8.43 12.28 14.88
N LEU A 103 -9.42 12.73 14.11
CA LEU A 103 -9.24 13.75 13.06
C LEU A 103 -9.99 15.06 13.35
N GLU A 104 -10.57 15.25 14.54
CA GLU A 104 -11.37 16.45 14.84
C GLU A 104 -10.64 17.79 14.59
N PRO A 105 -9.34 17.94 14.90
CA PRO A 105 -8.60 19.16 14.58
C PRO A 105 -8.55 19.51 13.09
N LEU A 106 -8.87 18.57 12.18
CA LEU A 106 -8.84 18.79 10.73
C LEU A 106 -10.15 19.36 10.17
N ARG A 107 -11.18 19.53 11.02
CA ARG A 107 -12.50 19.99 10.59
C ARG A 107 -12.45 21.36 9.92
N GLY A 108 -12.98 21.45 8.71
CA GLY A 108 -13.07 22.71 7.96
C GLY A 108 -11.74 23.23 7.40
N MET A 109 -10.67 22.43 7.45
CA MET A 109 -9.41 22.76 6.78
C MET A 109 -9.56 22.73 5.24
N LYS A 110 -8.47 22.95 4.50
CA LYS A 110 -8.46 22.95 3.03
C LYS A 110 -7.53 21.89 2.44
N LEU A 111 -7.40 20.78 3.15
CA LEU A 111 -6.57 19.64 2.73
C LEU A 111 -7.07 19.10 1.39
N THR A 112 -6.13 18.90 0.46
CA THR A 112 -6.33 18.21 -0.83
C THR A 112 -5.73 16.82 -0.81
N TRP A 113 -4.77 16.56 0.08
CA TRP A 113 -4.13 15.27 0.28
C TRP A 113 -4.03 14.96 1.77
N LEU A 114 -4.50 13.78 2.18
CA LEU A 114 -4.41 13.32 3.57
C LEU A 114 -3.96 11.86 3.64
N GLY A 115 -2.90 11.62 4.42
CA GLY A 115 -2.50 10.30 4.90
C GLY A 115 -2.75 10.19 6.39
N CYS A 116 -3.63 9.27 6.80
CA CYS A 116 -3.99 9.03 8.20
C CYS A 116 -4.12 7.53 8.52
N TRP A 117 -3.43 6.69 7.76
CA TRP A 117 -3.37 5.24 7.94
C TRP A 117 -2.89 4.84 9.35
N GLY A 118 -3.26 3.65 9.83
CA GLY A 118 -2.66 3.09 11.05
C GLY A 118 -2.94 3.87 12.36
N ASN A 119 -4.04 4.60 12.46
CA ASN A 119 -4.37 5.45 13.61
C ASN A 119 -5.53 4.91 14.48
N GLN A 120 -6.07 3.73 14.17
CA GLN A 120 -7.24 3.14 14.84
C GLN A 120 -8.52 3.99 14.72
N LEU A 121 -8.62 4.81 13.67
CA LEU A 121 -9.77 5.70 13.44
C LEU A 121 -11.04 4.89 13.20
N GLU A 122 -12.14 5.27 13.86
CA GLU A 122 -13.45 4.63 13.67
C GLU A 122 -14.37 5.41 12.72
N THR A 123 -14.09 6.71 12.53
CA THR A 123 -14.94 7.61 11.74
C THR A 123 -14.11 8.60 10.92
N LEU A 124 -14.69 9.04 9.79
CA LEU A 124 -14.17 10.09 8.91
C LEU A 124 -14.99 11.38 8.99
N GLU A 125 -15.92 11.52 9.95
CA GLU A 125 -16.82 12.69 10.04
C GLU A 125 -16.10 14.05 10.04
N PRO A 126 -14.91 14.22 10.65
CA PRO A 126 -14.18 15.50 10.58
C PRO A 126 -13.75 15.90 9.16
N LEU A 127 -13.65 14.93 8.24
CA LEU A 127 -13.23 15.17 6.85
C LEU A 127 -14.38 15.65 5.96
N LYS A 128 -15.63 15.62 6.45
CA LYS A 128 -16.80 15.96 5.64
C LYS A 128 -16.68 17.35 5.02
N GLY A 129 -16.87 17.43 3.71
CA GLY A 129 -16.82 18.67 2.94
C GLY A 129 -15.42 19.20 2.64
N LEU A 130 -14.34 18.51 3.05
CA LEU A 130 -12.99 18.87 2.66
C LEU A 130 -12.77 18.65 1.15
N PRO A 131 -11.93 19.47 0.48
CA PRO A 131 -11.66 19.37 -0.95
C PRO A 131 -10.61 18.28 -1.27
N LEU A 132 -10.69 17.12 -0.60
CA LEU A 132 -9.73 16.04 -0.75
C LEU A 132 -9.79 15.44 -2.16
N GLN A 133 -8.61 15.31 -2.76
CA GLN A 133 -8.37 14.63 -4.04
C GLN A 133 -7.76 13.24 -3.82
N ALA A 134 -7.00 13.06 -2.74
CA ALA A 134 -6.44 11.78 -2.35
C ALA A 134 -6.55 11.56 -0.84
N LEU A 135 -7.02 10.38 -0.45
CA LEU A 135 -7.12 9.94 0.93
C LEU A 135 -6.50 8.56 1.11
N TYR A 136 -5.56 8.46 2.06
CA TYR A 136 -4.91 7.21 2.48
C TYR A 136 -5.28 6.94 3.94
N CYS A 137 -6.30 6.12 4.16
CA CYS A 137 -6.84 5.78 5.47
C CYS A 137 -6.83 4.27 5.76
N ASP A 138 -5.89 3.55 5.13
CA ASP A 138 -5.68 2.11 5.35
C ASP A 138 -5.39 1.77 6.82
N ALA A 139 -5.63 0.52 7.21
CA ALA A 139 -5.30 -0.02 8.52
C ALA A 139 -5.90 0.78 9.69
N ASN A 140 -7.19 1.05 9.62
CA ASN A 140 -7.97 1.73 10.67
C ASN A 140 -9.14 0.83 11.11
N ARG A 141 -10.16 1.41 11.74
CA ARG A 141 -11.39 0.72 12.18
C ARG A 141 -12.63 1.40 11.58
N ILE A 142 -12.48 2.01 10.40
CA ILE A 142 -13.53 2.81 9.76
C ILE A 142 -14.65 1.88 9.32
N THR A 143 -15.89 2.24 9.64
CA THR A 143 -17.09 1.47 9.27
C THR A 143 -17.89 2.11 8.13
N SER A 144 -17.80 3.43 7.95
CA SER A 144 -18.63 4.18 7.00
C SER A 144 -17.82 5.17 6.17
N LEU A 145 -18.16 5.21 4.87
CA LEU A 145 -17.64 6.18 3.91
C LEU A 145 -18.58 7.37 3.67
N GLU A 146 -19.71 7.47 4.40
CA GLU A 146 -20.70 8.53 4.22
C GLU A 146 -20.11 9.96 4.27
N PRO A 147 -19.13 10.27 5.16
CA PRO A 147 -18.50 11.59 5.19
C PRO A 147 -17.80 11.98 3.87
N LEU A 148 -17.45 11.01 3.02
CA LEU A 148 -16.75 11.22 1.75
C LEU A 148 -17.68 11.50 0.56
N ARG A 149 -19.00 11.37 0.75
CA ARG A 149 -19.97 11.46 -0.34
C ARG A 149 -19.82 12.77 -1.12
N GLY A 150 -19.69 12.65 -2.44
CA GLY A 150 -19.62 13.79 -3.36
C GLY A 150 -18.29 14.56 -3.34
N MET A 151 -17.27 14.07 -2.64
CA MET A 151 -15.93 14.67 -2.68
C MET A 151 -15.25 14.47 -4.04
N PRO A 152 -14.31 15.35 -4.42
CA PRO A 152 -13.56 15.24 -5.67
C PRO A 152 -12.39 14.22 -5.59
N LEU A 153 -12.57 13.11 -4.87
CA LEU A 153 -11.52 12.11 -4.67
C LEU A 153 -11.23 11.37 -5.99
N GLY A 154 -9.99 11.47 -6.46
CA GLY A 154 -9.45 10.64 -7.54
C GLY A 154 -8.77 9.36 -7.02
N THR A 155 -8.31 9.37 -5.76
CA THR A 155 -7.64 8.24 -5.11
C THR A 155 -8.19 7.99 -3.71
N LEU A 156 -8.58 6.75 -3.43
CA LEU A 156 -8.97 6.30 -2.08
C LEU A 156 -8.28 4.97 -1.75
N MET A 157 -7.39 5.00 -0.76
CA MET A 157 -6.82 3.80 -0.15
C MET A 157 -7.48 3.62 1.23
N CYS A 158 -8.29 2.59 1.39
CA CYS A 158 -9.03 2.29 2.62
C CYS A 158 -8.99 0.80 2.98
N SER A 159 -7.92 0.11 2.60
CA SER A 159 -7.76 -1.32 2.87
C SER A 159 -7.57 -1.59 4.37
N GLY A 160 -7.98 -2.76 4.87
CA GLY A 160 -7.84 -3.10 6.28
C GLY A 160 -8.71 -2.22 7.19
N ASN A 161 -10.01 -2.19 6.91
CA ASN A 161 -11.02 -1.46 7.68
C ASN A 161 -12.25 -2.37 7.92
N GLN A 162 -13.38 -1.80 8.33
CA GLN A 162 -14.63 -2.52 8.60
C GLN A 162 -15.78 -2.02 7.71
N ILE A 163 -15.46 -1.54 6.52
CA ILE A 163 -16.42 -0.96 5.56
C ILE A 163 -17.24 -2.09 4.93
N ASP A 164 -18.56 -1.93 4.84
CA ASP A 164 -19.47 -2.87 4.17
C ASP A 164 -20.25 -2.25 2.99
N ASN A 165 -20.35 -0.92 2.95
CA ASN A 165 -21.14 -0.18 1.97
C ASN A 165 -20.31 0.81 1.13
N LEU A 166 -20.39 0.68 -0.19
CA LEU A 166 -19.74 1.56 -1.16
C LEU A 166 -20.69 2.60 -1.78
N GLU A 167 -21.97 2.65 -1.38
CA GLU A 167 -22.94 3.63 -1.89
C GLU A 167 -22.47 5.09 -1.84
N PRO A 168 -21.73 5.56 -0.80
CA PRO A 168 -21.18 6.91 -0.77
C PRO A 168 -20.25 7.25 -1.95
N LEU A 169 -19.66 6.23 -2.59
CA LEU A 169 -18.72 6.38 -3.70
C LEU A 169 -19.39 6.52 -5.08
N THR A 170 -20.71 6.33 -5.15
CA THR A 170 -21.45 6.32 -6.43
C THR A 170 -21.21 7.60 -7.23
N GLY A 171 -20.72 7.45 -8.45
CA GLY A 171 -20.51 8.57 -9.39
C GLY A 171 -19.32 9.48 -9.05
N MET A 172 -18.51 9.14 -8.04
CA MET A 172 -17.28 9.89 -7.73
C MET A 172 -16.23 9.74 -8.84
N PRO A 173 -15.32 10.71 -9.02
CA PRO A 173 -14.31 10.69 -10.07
C PRO A 173 -13.10 9.78 -9.73
N LEU A 174 -13.32 8.69 -8.99
CA LEU A 174 -12.25 7.80 -8.57
C LEU A 174 -11.60 7.12 -9.77
N ILE A 175 -10.28 7.17 -9.79
CA ILE A 175 -9.40 6.46 -10.73
C ILE A 175 -8.76 5.25 -10.04
N ILE A 176 -8.43 5.41 -8.74
CA ILE A 176 -7.78 4.37 -7.94
C ILE A 176 -8.61 4.13 -6.67
N LEU A 177 -9.01 2.87 -6.45
CA LEU A 177 -9.72 2.44 -5.25
C LEU A 177 -9.14 1.13 -4.71
N HIS A 178 -8.56 1.19 -3.52
CA HIS A 178 -8.12 0.01 -2.79
C HIS A 178 -8.95 -0.12 -1.51
N CYS A 179 -9.79 -1.15 -1.47
CA CYS A 179 -10.69 -1.46 -0.35
C CYS A 179 -10.57 -2.93 0.07
N GLY A 180 -9.39 -3.53 -0.08
CA GLY A 180 -9.14 -4.89 0.36
C GLY A 180 -9.27 -5.04 1.88
N GLY A 181 -9.56 -6.23 2.41
CA GLY A 181 -9.62 -6.44 3.86
C GLY A 181 -10.75 -5.67 4.54
N ASN A 182 -11.96 -5.79 4.00
CA ASN A 182 -13.16 -5.11 4.49
C ASN A 182 -14.34 -6.13 4.54
N GLN A 183 -15.57 -5.66 4.71
CA GLN A 183 -16.79 -6.47 4.79
C GLN A 183 -17.72 -6.26 3.59
N ILE A 184 -17.17 -5.82 2.45
CA ILE A 184 -17.94 -5.41 1.27
C ILE A 184 -18.54 -6.64 0.58
N GLU A 185 -19.85 -6.58 0.31
CA GLU A 185 -20.57 -7.60 -0.48
C GLU A 185 -20.98 -7.09 -1.87
N ASN A 186 -21.31 -5.80 -1.97
CA ASN A 186 -21.97 -5.23 -3.15
C ASN A 186 -21.09 -4.20 -3.86
N LEU A 187 -20.70 -4.51 -5.09
CA LEU A 187 -19.94 -3.60 -5.97
C LEU A 187 -20.84 -2.78 -6.92
N ALA A 188 -22.17 -2.93 -6.87
CA ALA A 188 -23.09 -2.18 -7.74
C ALA A 188 -22.92 -0.65 -7.71
N PRO A 189 -22.60 0.00 -6.56
CA PRO A 189 -22.31 1.43 -6.52
C PRO A 189 -21.19 1.88 -7.47
N LEU A 190 -20.30 0.97 -7.86
CA LEU A 190 -19.17 1.29 -8.73
C LEU A 190 -19.52 1.28 -10.23
N ARG A 191 -20.71 0.80 -10.63
CA ARG A 191 -21.06 0.62 -12.05
C ARG A 191 -20.86 1.90 -12.86
N GLY A 192 -20.17 1.78 -13.99
CA GLY A 192 -19.96 2.88 -14.93
C GLY A 192 -18.89 3.90 -14.50
N MET A 193 -18.20 3.68 -13.38
CA MET A 193 -17.03 4.48 -13.01
C MET A 193 -15.84 4.21 -13.95
N SER A 194 -14.80 5.05 -13.87
CA SER A 194 -13.61 4.97 -14.73
C SER A 194 -12.35 4.54 -13.95
N LEU A 195 -12.50 3.55 -13.07
CA LEU A 195 -11.38 3.00 -12.31
C LEU A 195 -10.36 2.38 -13.27
N THR A 196 -9.09 2.69 -13.04
CA THR A 196 -7.94 2.08 -13.74
C THR A 196 -7.21 1.08 -12.83
N MET A 197 -7.32 1.24 -11.52
CA MET A 197 -6.73 0.36 -10.53
C MET A 197 -7.72 0.10 -9.40
N PHE A 198 -8.09 -1.16 -9.22
CA PHE A 198 -9.08 -1.58 -8.25
C PHE A 198 -8.62 -2.80 -7.45
N SER A 199 -8.76 -2.74 -6.13
CA SER A 199 -8.45 -3.87 -5.25
C SER A 199 -9.56 -4.03 -4.23
N CYS A 200 -10.21 -5.19 -4.22
CA CYS A 200 -11.25 -5.58 -3.25
C CYS A 200 -10.98 -6.97 -2.64
N HIS A 201 -9.74 -7.43 -2.66
CA HIS A 201 -9.41 -8.73 -2.09
C HIS A 201 -9.79 -8.83 -0.60
N ALA A 202 -9.96 -10.05 -0.08
CA ALA A 202 -10.30 -10.28 1.33
C ALA A 202 -11.58 -9.50 1.74
N ASN A 203 -12.67 -9.73 1.00
CA ASN A 203 -14.00 -9.18 1.25
C ASN A 203 -15.05 -10.31 1.17
N ARG A 204 -16.33 -9.97 1.04
CA ARG A 204 -17.45 -10.89 0.91
C ARG A 204 -18.14 -10.78 -0.47
N VAL A 205 -17.41 -10.31 -1.48
CA VAL A 205 -17.92 -10.09 -2.84
C VAL A 205 -18.20 -11.42 -3.53
N ARG A 206 -19.41 -11.57 -4.10
CA ARG A 206 -19.83 -12.79 -4.82
C ARG A 206 -19.73 -12.67 -6.34
N THR A 207 -19.66 -11.45 -6.86
CA THR A 207 -19.57 -11.16 -8.31
C THR A 207 -18.84 -9.85 -8.57
N ILE A 208 -18.05 -9.83 -9.63
CA ILE A 208 -17.34 -8.65 -10.13
C ILE A 208 -18.01 -8.05 -11.38
N GLU A 209 -19.19 -8.53 -11.78
CA GLU A 209 -19.94 -8.00 -12.93
C GLU A 209 -20.15 -6.46 -12.91
N PRO A 210 -20.32 -5.78 -11.76
CA PRO A 210 -20.39 -4.32 -11.72
C PRO A 210 -19.18 -3.59 -12.31
N LEU A 211 -18.02 -4.25 -12.40
CA LEU A 211 -16.77 -3.68 -12.89
C LEU A 211 -16.60 -3.79 -14.42
N VAL A 212 -17.51 -4.50 -15.10
CA VAL A 212 -17.41 -4.76 -16.53
C VAL A 212 -17.48 -3.45 -17.33
N GLY A 213 -16.59 -3.31 -18.32
CA GLY A 213 -16.51 -2.14 -19.19
C GLY A 213 -15.64 -1.00 -18.65
N MET A 214 -15.13 -1.12 -17.42
CA MET A 214 -14.15 -0.17 -16.87
C MET A 214 -12.77 -0.33 -17.53
N PRO A 215 -11.98 0.75 -17.65
CA PRO A 215 -10.62 0.71 -18.18
C PRO A 215 -9.60 0.21 -17.14
N LEU A 216 -9.89 -0.92 -16.50
CA LEU A 216 -9.04 -1.50 -15.46
C LEU A 216 -7.72 -2.00 -16.08
N GLY A 217 -6.62 -1.34 -15.73
CA GLY A 217 -5.26 -1.87 -15.94
C GLY A 217 -4.91 -2.92 -14.89
N SER A 218 -5.35 -2.73 -13.63
CA SER A 218 -5.12 -3.67 -12.55
C SER A 218 -6.39 -3.95 -11.75
N CYS A 219 -6.67 -5.22 -11.48
CA CYS A 219 -7.77 -5.69 -10.65
C CYS A 219 -7.33 -6.83 -9.74
N THR A 220 -7.51 -6.66 -8.44
CA THR A 220 -7.26 -7.71 -7.43
C THR A 220 -8.53 -7.98 -6.65
N CYS A 221 -9.11 -9.17 -6.82
CA CYS A 221 -10.39 -9.56 -6.21
C CYS A 221 -10.35 -10.95 -5.55
N GLY A 222 -9.17 -11.53 -5.33
CA GLY A 222 -9.00 -12.80 -4.63
C GLY A 222 -9.47 -12.78 -3.17
N VAL A 223 -9.51 -13.94 -2.52
CA VAL A 223 -9.97 -14.09 -1.13
C VAL A 223 -11.38 -13.51 -0.96
N ASN A 224 -12.25 -13.86 -1.90
CA ASN A 224 -13.66 -13.51 -1.90
C ASN A 224 -14.49 -14.77 -2.22
N PRO A 225 -15.79 -14.79 -1.86
CA PRO A 225 -16.70 -15.88 -2.23
C PRO A 225 -17.15 -15.83 -3.70
N LEU A 226 -16.23 -15.55 -4.64
CA LEU A 226 -16.52 -15.53 -6.08
C LEU A 226 -16.80 -16.93 -6.62
N ARG A 227 -17.74 -17.03 -7.57
CA ARG A 227 -18.06 -18.28 -8.28
C ARG A 227 -17.63 -18.28 -9.75
N GLY A 228 -17.12 -17.17 -10.23
CA GLY A 228 -16.69 -16.98 -11.62
C GLY A 228 -16.18 -15.55 -11.82
N ILE A 229 -15.45 -15.36 -12.92
CA ILE A 229 -14.96 -14.03 -13.34
C ILE A 229 -15.81 -13.44 -14.48
N GLY A 230 -16.83 -14.17 -14.95
CA GLY A 230 -17.80 -13.68 -15.91
C GLY A 230 -17.17 -13.23 -17.22
N THR A 231 -17.58 -12.06 -17.72
CA THR A 231 -17.14 -11.54 -19.03
C THR A 231 -15.67 -11.12 -19.07
N PHE A 232 -15.00 -10.98 -17.91
CA PHE A 232 -13.57 -10.71 -17.84
C PHE A 232 -12.71 -11.80 -18.49
N ILE A 233 -13.24 -13.00 -18.72
CA ILE A 233 -12.53 -14.01 -19.52
C ILE A 233 -12.21 -13.52 -20.95
N ARG A 234 -13.05 -12.66 -21.53
CA ARG A 234 -12.89 -12.16 -22.91
C ARG A 234 -12.03 -10.89 -22.99
N ASN A 235 -12.05 -10.09 -21.93
CA ASN A 235 -11.31 -8.85 -21.84
C ASN A 235 -10.84 -8.63 -20.39
N PRO A 236 -9.86 -9.42 -19.91
CA PRO A 236 -9.36 -9.29 -18.56
C PRO A 236 -8.54 -8.00 -18.41
N PRO A 237 -8.48 -7.42 -17.19
CA PRO A 237 -7.49 -6.41 -16.85
C PRO A 237 -6.08 -6.93 -17.11
N GLU A 238 -5.15 -6.01 -17.36
CA GLU A 238 -3.77 -6.38 -17.68
C GLU A 238 -3.11 -7.17 -16.54
N SER A 239 -3.23 -6.66 -15.31
CA SER A 239 -2.89 -7.37 -14.07
C SER A 239 -4.19 -7.83 -13.39
N PHE A 240 -4.45 -9.14 -13.36
CA PHE A 240 -5.71 -9.68 -12.81
C PHE A 240 -5.49 -10.87 -11.87
N TYR A 241 -5.82 -10.67 -10.59
CA TYR A 241 -5.58 -11.65 -9.52
C TYR A 241 -6.87 -11.95 -8.75
N PHE A 242 -7.31 -13.21 -8.76
CA PHE A 242 -8.64 -13.61 -8.29
C PHE A 242 -8.65 -14.95 -7.54
N ASP A 243 -7.54 -15.37 -6.92
CA ASP A 243 -7.50 -16.64 -6.18
C ASP A 243 -8.61 -16.72 -5.11
N CYS A 244 -9.62 -17.55 -5.35
CA CYS A 244 -10.80 -17.70 -4.51
C CYS A 244 -11.08 -19.19 -4.31
N ASP A 245 -11.13 -19.63 -3.05
CA ASP A 245 -11.42 -21.03 -2.70
C ASP A 245 -12.84 -21.47 -3.11
N THR A 246 -13.78 -20.52 -3.23
CA THR A 246 -15.15 -20.78 -3.67
C THR A 246 -15.31 -20.91 -5.17
N LEU A 247 -14.29 -20.57 -5.96
CA LEU A 247 -14.31 -20.72 -7.41
C LEU A 247 -14.19 -22.20 -7.75
N PRO A 248 -15.18 -22.83 -8.41
CA PRO A 248 -15.11 -24.25 -8.76
C PRO A 248 -13.86 -24.59 -9.58
N THR A 249 -13.27 -25.77 -9.37
CA THR A 249 -12.10 -26.21 -10.15
C THR A 249 -12.41 -26.25 -11.65
N GLU A 250 -13.61 -26.70 -12.03
CA GLU A 250 -14.07 -26.72 -13.43
C GLU A 250 -14.16 -25.32 -14.07
N GLU A 251 -14.53 -24.30 -13.30
CA GLU A 251 -14.54 -22.90 -13.75
C GLU A 251 -13.10 -22.43 -13.96
N LEU A 252 -12.19 -22.72 -13.02
CA LEU A 252 -10.77 -22.38 -13.15
C LEU A 252 -10.11 -23.09 -14.35
N GLU A 253 -10.45 -24.36 -14.60
CA GLU A 253 -10.01 -25.09 -15.79
C GLU A 253 -10.56 -24.47 -17.08
N TRP A 254 -11.81 -24.04 -17.09
CA TRP A 254 -12.40 -23.37 -18.24
C TRP A 254 -11.70 -22.03 -18.53
N ILE A 255 -11.44 -21.23 -17.48
CA ILE A 255 -10.66 -19.99 -17.56
C ILE A 255 -9.28 -20.26 -18.18
N TYR A 256 -8.55 -21.25 -17.66
CA TYR A 256 -7.26 -21.67 -18.19
C TYR A 256 -7.35 -22.04 -19.68
N ARG A 257 -8.31 -22.88 -20.06
CA ARG A 257 -8.49 -23.31 -21.46
C ARG A 257 -8.83 -22.16 -22.40
N ALA A 258 -9.59 -21.17 -21.93
CA ALA A 258 -9.95 -20.01 -22.73
C ALA A 258 -8.73 -19.12 -22.98
N TRP A 259 -7.98 -18.76 -21.94
CA TRP A 259 -6.80 -17.91 -22.07
C TRP A 259 -5.63 -18.60 -22.77
N SER A 260 -5.47 -19.92 -22.63
CA SER A 260 -4.42 -20.69 -23.31
C SER A 260 -4.55 -20.71 -24.84
N ARG A 261 -5.70 -20.32 -25.39
CA ARG A 261 -5.94 -20.28 -26.85
C ARG A 261 -5.52 -18.96 -27.48
N ASP A 262 -5.14 -17.97 -26.69
CA ASP A 262 -4.77 -16.64 -27.17
C ASP A 262 -3.46 -16.20 -26.51
N PHE A 263 -2.41 -16.03 -27.33
CA PHE A 263 -1.08 -15.67 -26.84
C PHE A 263 -1.06 -14.34 -26.07
N ARG A 264 -2.04 -13.45 -26.31
CA ARG A 264 -2.16 -12.17 -25.58
C ARG A 264 -2.47 -12.37 -24.10
N PHE A 265 -3.06 -13.51 -23.74
CA PHE A 265 -3.41 -13.88 -22.37
C PHE A 265 -2.47 -14.95 -21.80
N ALA A 266 -1.26 -15.11 -22.35
CA ALA A 266 -0.30 -16.12 -21.91
C ALA A 266 0.05 -16.00 -20.41
N GLU A 267 0.17 -14.77 -19.89
CA GLU A 267 0.43 -14.54 -18.46
C GLU A 267 -0.77 -14.93 -17.59
N HIS A 268 -1.99 -14.57 -17.98
CA HIS A 268 -3.21 -14.99 -17.29
C HIS A 268 -3.36 -16.52 -17.32
N ALA A 269 -3.09 -17.16 -18.46
CA ALA A 269 -3.08 -18.61 -18.59
C ALA A 269 -2.05 -19.27 -17.67
N LYS A 270 -0.81 -18.75 -17.63
CA LYS A 270 0.25 -19.21 -16.71
C LYS A 270 -0.18 -19.08 -15.25
N ASN A 271 -0.68 -17.92 -14.84
CA ASN A 271 -1.15 -17.67 -13.48
C ASN A 271 -2.29 -18.63 -13.09
N THR A 272 -3.19 -18.92 -14.03
CA THR A 272 -4.31 -19.85 -13.81
C THR A 272 -3.83 -21.30 -13.69
N ALA A 273 -2.84 -21.69 -14.51
CA ALA A 273 -2.21 -23.00 -14.45
C ALA A 273 -1.50 -23.24 -13.10
N ILE A 274 -0.83 -22.22 -12.57
CA ILE A 274 -0.22 -22.25 -11.22
C ILE A 274 -1.30 -22.47 -10.15
N LEU A 275 -2.40 -21.71 -10.18
CA LEU A 275 -3.52 -21.90 -9.24
C LEU A 275 -4.13 -23.30 -9.34
N LEU A 276 -4.28 -23.86 -10.54
CA LEU A 276 -4.75 -25.22 -10.76
C LEU A 276 -3.78 -26.26 -10.17
N ALA A 277 -2.48 -26.10 -10.41
CA ALA A 277 -1.45 -27.00 -9.88
C ALA A 277 -1.47 -27.01 -8.34
N ILE A 278 -1.56 -25.84 -7.70
CA ILE A 278 -1.70 -25.70 -6.24
C ILE A 278 -2.97 -26.41 -5.76
N ARG A 279 -4.12 -26.15 -6.41
CA ARG A 279 -5.42 -26.73 -6.02
C ARG A 279 -5.47 -28.25 -6.14
N GLN A 280 -4.74 -28.81 -7.10
CA GLN A 280 -4.64 -30.24 -7.34
C GLN A 280 -3.53 -30.92 -6.51
N GLY A 281 -2.81 -30.18 -5.66
CA GLY A 281 -1.68 -30.70 -4.89
C GLY A 281 -0.48 -31.10 -5.75
N GLN A 282 -0.40 -30.62 -6.99
CA GLN A 282 0.68 -30.92 -7.94
C GLN A 282 1.86 -29.97 -7.75
N HIS A 283 2.37 -29.90 -6.52
CA HIS A 283 3.42 -28.96 -6.14
C HIS A 283 4.73 -29.18 -6.91
N ASP A 284 5.03 -30.43 -7.27
CA ASP A 284 6.22 -30.78 -8.06
C ASP A 284 6.25 -30.09 -9.43
N LYS A 285 5.07 -29.74 -9.99
CA LYS A 285 4.97 -29.04 -11.29
C LYS A 285 5.23 -27.55 -11.18
N LEU A 286 5.25 -26.97 -9.98
CA LEU A 286 5.41 -25.52 -9.83
C LEU A 286 6.75 -25.04 -10.38
N ARG A 287 7.81 -25.84 -10.24
CA ARG A 287 9.14 -25.52 -10.76
C ARG A 287 9.17 -25.42 -12.29
N GLU A 288 8.28 -26.10 -13.01
CA GLU A 288 8.16 -26.01 -14.47
C GLU A 288 7.72 -24.60 -14.94
N TYR A 289 7.09 -23.82 -14.07
CA TYR A 289 6.67 -22.45 -14.36
C TYR A 289 7.70 -21.40 -13.91
N ALA A 290 8.75 -21.80 -13.19
CA ALA A 290 9.76 -20.91 -12.67
C ALA A 290 10.70 -20.42 -13.79
N ALA A 291 11.21 -19.21 -13.63
CA ALA A 291 12.27 -18.69 -14.47
C ALA A 291 13.62 -18.88 -13.76
N GLU A 292 14.66 -19.24 -14.49
CA GLU A 292 15.99 -19.48 -13.95
C GLU A 292 16.88 -18.23 -14.11
N PHE A 293 17.62 -17.87 -13.06
CA PHE A 293 18.67 -16.86 -13.11
C PHE A 293 19.71 -17.12 -12.03
N GLY A 294 20.99 -17.13 -12.41
CA GLY A 294 22.09 -17.22 -11.45
C GLY A 294 22.15 -18.53 -10.65
N GLY A 295 21.54 -19.63 -11.10
CA GLY A 295 21.46 -20.88 -10.35
C GLY A 295 20.27 -20.96 -9.37
N HIS A 296 19.32 -20.02 -9.49
CA HIS A 296 18.10 -19.98 -8.70
C HIS A 296 16.87 -20.00 -9.61
N HIS A 297 15.75 -20.53 -9.09
CA HIS A 297 14.48 -20.63 -9.77
C HIS A 297 13.43 -19.73 -9.11
N TYR A 298 12.81 -18.84 -9.89
CA TYR A 298 11.88 -17.82 -9.39
C TYR A 298 10.48 -18.00 -9.97
N LEU A 299 9.48 -18.08 -9.10
CA LEU A 299 8.08 -18.23 -9.47
C LEU A 299 7.22 -17.21 -8.76
N PHE A 300 6.50 -16.37 -9.50
CA PHE A 300 5.38 -15.64 -8.94
C PHE A 300 4.19 -16.54 -8.74
N VAL A 301 3.68 -16.50 -7.51
CA VAL A 301 2.52 -17.26 -7.10
C VAL A 301 1.36 -16.27 -6.97
N PRO A 302 0.36 -16.32 -7.87
CA PRO A 302 -0.79 -15.41 -7.91
C PRO A 302 -1.84 -15.74 -6.82
N ARG A 303 -1.37 -16.17 -5.64
CA ARG A 303 -2.17 -16.60 -4.50
C ARG A 303 -2.05 -15.56 -3.41
N LEU A 304 -3.18 -15.07 -2.90
CA LEU A 304 -3.19 -14.00 -1.90
C LEU A 304 -3.14 -14.58 -0.49
N LEU A 305 -1.95 -14.57 0.08
CA LEU A 305 -1.68 -15.09 1.42
C LEU A 305 -1.13 -13.98 2.31
N THR A 306 -1.32 -14.12 3.62
CA THR A 306 -0.51 -13.36 4.58
C THR A 306 0.96 -13.74 4.42
N TRP A 307 1.87 -12.88 4.88
CA TRP A 307 3.31 -13.17 4.73
C TRP A 307 3.71 -14.51 5.38
N SER A 308 3.18 -14.82 6.57
CA SER A 308 3.48 -16.10 7.25
C SER A 308 2.92 -17.29 6.48
N GLU A 309 1.68 -17.20 5.98
CA GLU A 309 1.09 -18.26 5.16
C GLU A 309 1.89 -18.47 3.86
N ALA A 310 2.38 -17.39 3.23
CA ALA A 310 3.22 -17.45 2.04
C ALA A 310 4.58 -18.10 2.33
N ARG A 311 5.24 -17.73 3.44
CA ARG A 311 6.47 -18.37 3.91
C ARG A 311 6.28 -19.87 4.11
N ASP A 312 5.23 -20.26 4.83
CA ASP A 312 4.95 -21.65 5.15
C ASP A 312 4.61 -22.45 3.88
N PHE A 313 3.90 -21.84 2.93
CA PHE A 313 3.68 -22.42 1.61
C PHE A 313 4.99 -22.65 0.86
N CYS A 314 5.89 -21.65 0.80
CA CYS A 314 7.18 -21.79 0.12
C CYS A 314 8.02 -22.92 0.73
N ALA A 315 8.09 -22.98 2.06
CA ALA A 315 8.78 -24.06 2.78
C ALA A 315 8.17 -25.43 2.47
N SER A 316 6.84 -25.53 2.36
CA SER A 316 6.15 -26.80 2.06
C SER A 316 6.44 -27.37 0.67
N VAL A 317 6.96 -26.55 -0.25
CA VAL A 317 7.34 -26.96 -1.61
C VAL A 317 8.85 -26.96 -1.81
N GLY A 318 9.62 -26.94 -0.72
CA GLY A 318 11.07 -27.03 -0.72
C GLY A 318 11.81 -25.76 -1.17
N GLY A 319 11.13 -24.62 -1.17
CA GLY A 319 11.72 -23.32 -1.47
C GLY A 319 11.54 -22.33 -0.31
N HIS A 320 11.80 -21.05 -0.58
CA HIS A 320 11.57 -19.96 0.36
C HIS A 320 10.98 -18.74 -0.35
N LEU A 321 10.53 -17.76 0.43
CA LEU A 321 10.18 -16.47 -0.14
C LEU A 321 11.43 -15.79 -0.71
N LEU A 322 11.25 -15.06 -1.80
CA LEU A 322 12.31 -14.37 -2.53
C LEU A 322 13.30 -13.64 -1.62
N THR A 323 14.57 -13.95 -1.81
CA THR A 323 15.72 -13.19 -1.34
C THR A 323 16.32 -12.42 -2.51
N ILE A 324 17.05 -11.34 -2.23
CA ILE A 324 17.72 -10.57 -3.28
C ILE A 324 19.08 -10.12 -2.75
N SER A 325 20.13 -10.60 -3.39
CA SER A 325 21.53 -10.37 -3.04
C SER A 325 22.19 -9.25 -3.85
N GLY A 326 21.60 -8.87 -5.00
CA GLY A 326 22.22 -7.92 -5.92
C GLY A 326 21.28 -7.17 -6.85
N ARG A 327 21.88 -6.21 -7.59
CA ARG A 327 21.16 -5.33 -8.51
C ARG A 327 20.63 -6.08 -9.73
N GLU A 328 21.44 -6.98 -10.28
CA GLU A 328 21.13 -7.75 -11.48
C GLU A 328 19.97 -8.70 -11.22
N GLU A 329 19.99 -9.37 -10.06
CA GLU A 329 18.90 -10.21 -9.58
C GLU A 329 17.61 -9.42 -9.36
N ASN A 330 17.69 -8.27 -8.67
CA ASN A 330 16.54 -7.39 -8.48
C ASN A 330 15.92 -6.95 -9.82
N ALA A 331 16.75 -6.64 -10.81
CA ALA A 331 16.30 -6.28 -12.15
C ALA A 331 15.69 -7.47 -12.89
N PHE A 332 16.27 -8.66 -12.76
CA PHE A 332 15.72 -9.89 -13.31
C PHE A 332 14.33 -10.19 -12.72
N VAL A 333 14.17 -10.18 -11.40
CA VAL A 333 12.86 -10.41 -10.76
C VAL A 333 11.85 -9.35 -11.17
N ALA A 334 12.25 -8.08 -11.27
CA ALA A 334 11.37 -7.02 -11.76
C ALA A 334 10.88 -7.29 -13.19
N SER A 335 11.70 -7.92 -14.03
CA SER A 335 11.36 -8.27 -15.41
C SER A 335 10.38 -9.45 -15.52
N LEU A 336 10.28 -10.31 -14.50
CA LEU A 336 9.36 -11.44 -14.50
C LEU A 336 7.89 -11.00 -14.37
N PHE A 337 7.66 -9.86 -13.72
CA PHE A 337 6.32 -9.29 -13.47
C PHE A 337 6.31 -7.83 -13.94
N PRO A 338 6.50 -7.57 -15.26
CA PRO A 338 6.79 -6.23 -15.79
C PRO A 338 5.65 -5.23 -15.59
N ARG A 339 4.48 -5.72 -15.19
CA ARG A 339 3.23 -4.96 -15.03
C ARG A 339 2.89 -4.66 -13.58
N GLY A 340 3.80 -5.01 -12.67
CA GLY A 340 3.74 -4.70 -11.25
C GLY A 340 2.69 -5.52 -10.50
N ALA A 341 3.12 -6.12 -9.41
CA ALA A 341 2.25 -6.63 -8.37
C ALA A 341 2.92 -6.32 -7.03
N TRP A 342 2.13 -6.03 -6.01
CA TRP A 342 2.64 -6.00 -4.64
C TRP A 342 2.82 -7.46 -4.22
N CYS A 343 4.08 -7.85 -4.04
CA CYS A 343 4.44 -9.23 -3.74
C CYS A 343 5.16 -9.31 -2.40
N TRP A 344 4.84 -10.30 -1.57
CA TRP A 344 5.71 -10.63 -0.46
C TRP A 344 7.07 -11.10 -0.96
N ILE A 345 8.11 -10.63 -0.26
CA ILE A 345 9.48 -11.13 -0.34
C ILE A 345 9.89 -11.68 1.01
N GLY A 346 10.98 -12.43 1.07
CA GLY A 346 11.51 -13.04 2.29
C GLY A 346 12.06 -12.05 3.32
N LEU A 347 12.00 -10.74 3.05
CA LEU A 347 12.54 -9.71 3.93
C LEU A 347 11.56 -9.33 5.03
N THR A 348 12.05 -9.25 6.26
CA THR A 348 11.37 -8.64 7.39
C THR A 348 12.24 -7.57 8.03
N THR A 349 11.61 -6.57 8.65
CA THR A 349 12.29 -5.63 9.55
C THR A 349 11.87 -5.92 10.99
N LYS A 350 12.84 -5.95 11.91
CA LYS A 350 12.59 -6.06 13.34
C LYS A 350 13.55 -5.17 14.11
N ASN A 351 13.03 -4.28 14.94
CA ASN A 351 13.82 -3.28 15.67
C ASN A 351 14.76 -2.49 14.73
N GLY A 352 14.28 -2.19 13.51
CA GLY A 352 15.05 -1.47 12.49
C GLY A 352 16.20 -2.27 11.84
N GLN A 353 16.31 -3.57 12.09
CA GLN A 353 17.24 -4.46 11.39
C GLN A 353 16.50 -5.31 10.37
N HIS A 354 17.10 -5.50 9.20
CA HIS A 354 16.54 -6.32 8.14
C HIS A 354 17.04 -7.76 8.23
N GLU A 355 16.14 -8.72 8.02
CA GLU A 355 16.45 -10.14 8.07
C GLU A 355 15.73 -10.86 6.92
N TRP A 356 16.50 -11.57 6.10
CA TRP A 356 15.98 -12.49 5.10
C TRP A 356 15.48 -13.77 5.76
N VAL A 357 14.45 -14.38 5.17
CA VAL A 357 13.87 -15.66 5.60
C VAL A 357 14.90 -16.81 5.64
N THR A 358 15.96 -16.71 4.85
CA THR A 358 17.10 -17.64 4.78
C THR A 358 18.14 -17.41 5.89
N GLY A 359 18.10 -16.26 6.56
CA GLY A 359 19.07 -15.84 7.57
C GLY A 359 20.38 -15.27 6.98
N GLU A 360 20.48 -15.11 5.67
CA GLU A 360 21.65 -14.51 5.03
C GLU A 360 21.76 -12.99 5.28
N ALA A 361 22.95 -12.44 5.07
CA ALA A 361 23.19 -11.02 5.27
C ALA A 361 22.48 -10.16 4.20
N VAL A 362 21.76 -9.14 4.65
CA VAL A 362 21.16 -8.14 3.75
C VAL A 362 22.24 -7.19 3.24
N VAL A 363 22.76 -7.45 2.05
CA VAL A 363 23.85 -6.67 1.42
C VAL A 363 23.38 -5.70 0.34
N TYR A 364 22.11 -5.76 -0.04
CA TYR A 364 21.49 -4.96 -1.09
C TYR A 364 20.13 -4.44 -0.63
N SER A 365 19.70 -3.27 -1.13
CA SER A 365 18.36 -2.72 -0.89
C SER A 365 17.91 -1.73 -1.97
N THR A 366 16.59 -1.69 -2.20
CA THR A 366 15.92 -0.74 -3.13
C THR A 366 14.67 -0.11 -2.53
N PHE A 367 14.70 0.17 -1.22
CA PHE A 367 13.59 0.86 -0.57
C PHE A 367 13.33 2.23 -1.19
N VAL A 368 12.10 2.45 -1.67
CA VAL A 368 11.68 3.75 -2.25
C VAL A 368 11.27 4.73 -1.18
N ASP A 369 10.70 4.21 -0.09
CA ASP A 369 10.25 5.00 1.06
C ASP A 369 11.10 4.63 2.29
N PRO A 370 12.05 5.51 2.64
CA PRO A 370 12.84 5.45 3.85
C PRO A 370 12.11 5.16 5.17
N LEU A 371 10.87 5.61 5.31
CA LEU A 371 10.11 5.45 6.54
C LEU A 371 9.51 4.06 6.58
N ARG A 372 8.91 3.61 5.47
CA ARG A 372 8.39 2.25 5.30
C ARG A 372 9.46 1.16 5.45
N GLU A 373 10.70 1.45 5.08
CA GLU A 373 11.86 0.57 5.33
C GLU A 373 11.97 0.17 6.82
N ARG A 374 11.87 1.16 7.72
CA ARG A 374 12.08 0.99 9.16
C ARG A 374 10.88 0.43 9.92
N VAL A 375 9.68 0.46 9.33
CA VAL A 375 8.50 -0.10 9.99
C VAL A 375 8.73 -1.58 10.22
N ASP A 376 8.52 -2.06 11.45
CA ASP A 376 8.67 -3.49 11.74
C ASP A 376 7.63 -4.31 10.97
N GLY A 377 8.02 -5.50 10.54
CA GLY A 377 7.16 -6.43 9.81
C GLY A 377 7.68 -6.78 8.41
N PRO A 378 6.87 -7.56 7.66
CA PRO A 378 7.25 -8.08 6.35
C PRO A 378 7.31 -6.99 5.28
N LYS A 379 8.17 -7.19 4.28
CA LYS A 379 8.33 -6.26 3.16
C LYS A 379 7.71 -6.78 1.89
N VAL A 380 7.34 -5.83 1.04
CA VAL A 380 6.80 -6.09 -0.30
C VAL A 380 7.76 -5.61 -1.36
N PHE A 381 7.74 -6.29 -2.50
CA PHE A 381 8.38 -5.90 -3.73
C PHE A 381 7.33 -5.47 -4.73
N SER A 382 7.61 -4.40 -5.47
CA SER A 382 6.82 -3.98 -6.63
C SER A 382 7.73 -3.26 -7.62
N SER A 383 7.75 -3.74 -8.87
CA SER A 383 8.47 -3.10 -9.98
C SER A 383 9.93 -2.74 -9.68
N GLY A 384 10.68 -3.66 -9.04
CA GLY A 384 12.11 -3.48 -8.73
C GLY A 384 12.40 -2.70 -7.44
N SER A 385 11.35 -2.29 -6.72
CA SER A 385 11.43 -1.46 -5.52
C SER A 385 10.86 -2.18 -4.30
N TRP A 386 11.46 -1.96 -3.13
CA TRP A 386 10.99 -2.55 -1.88
C TRP A 386 10.18 -1.52 -1.08
N SER A 387 9.17 -2.00 -0.37
CA SER A 387 8.28 -1.18 0.44
C SER A 387 7.67 -1.99 1.59
N TYR A 388 6.68 -1.39 2.24
CA TYR A 388 5.90 -1.95 3.34
C TYR A 388 4.41 -1.74 3.07
N ASP A 389 3.63 -2.78 3.33
CA ASP A 389 2.18 -2.72 3.35
C ASP A 389 1.72 -2.35 4.76
N VAL A 390 0.97 -1.26 4.88
CA VAL A 390 0.59 -0.70 6.18
C VAL A 390 -0.52 -1.49 6.86
N TRP A 391 -1.21 -2.37 6.14
CA TRP A 391 -2.23 -3.24 6.70
C TRP A 391 -1.60 -4.52 7.29
N PRO A 392 -1.67 -4.75 8.62
CA PRO A 392 -0.98 -5.88 9.25
C PRO A 392 -1.43 -7.27 8.75
N ASP A 393 -2.71 -7.41 8.40
CA ASP A 393 -3.29 -8.66 7.88
C ASP A 393 -3.34 -8.68 6.35
N ALA A 394 -2.50 -7.87 5.69
CA ALA A 394 -2.43 -7.81 4.25
C ALA A 394 -2.23 -9.20 3.63
N ARG A 395 -2.93 -9.42 2.52
CA ARG A 395 -2.81 -10.63 1.73
C ARG A 395 -2.33 -10.24 0.34
N ASN A 396 -1.08 -10.55 0.04
CA ASN A 396 -0.44 -10.22 -1.22
C ASN A 396 -0.09 -11.49 -1.98
N CYS A 397 0.11 -11.35 -3.29
CA CYS A 397 0.82 -12.38 -4.05
C CYS A 397 2.26 -12.48 -3.54
N PHE A 398 3.04 -13.45 -3.99
CA PHE A 398 4.41 -13.61 -3.50
C PHE A 398 5.32 -14.25 -4.54
N VAL A 399 6.61 -14.08 -4.35
CA VAL A 399 7.63 -14.71 -5.18
C VAL A 399 8.27 -15.84 -4.37
N LEU A 400 8.17 -17.04 -4.92
CA LEU A 400 8.78 -18.27 -4.44
C LEU A 400 10.12 -18.47 -5.16
N GLU A 401 11.14 -18.82 -4.39
CA GLU A 401 12.49 -19.08 -4.85
C GLU A 401 12.93 -20.51 -4.45
N TRP A 402 13.66 -21.16 -5.34
CA TRP A 402 14.42 -22.38 -5.04
C TRP A 402 15.88 -22.20 -5.44
N ASP A 403 16.77 -22.65 -4.56
CA ASP A 403 18.20 -22.77 -4.82
C ASP A 403 18.51 -24.15 -5.44
N ASP A 404 19.46 -24.19 -6.39
CA ASP A 404 19.95 -25.44 -7.00
C ASP A 404 20.99 -26.20 -6.17
#